data_AF-A0A3P9KU25-F1
#
_entry.id   AF-A0A3P9KU25-F1
#
_cell.length_a   1.000
_cell.length_b   1.000
_cell.length_c   1.000
_cell.angle_alpha   90.00
_cell.angle_beta   90.00
_cell.angle_gamma   90.00
#
_symmetry.space_group_name_H-M   'P 1'
#
loop_
_entity.id
_entity.type
_entity.pdbx_description
1 polymer ?
#
loop_
_entity_poly.entity_id
_entity_poly.type
_entity_poly.pdbx_seq_one_letter_code
_entity_poly.pdbx_strand_id
1 'polypeptide(L)' 'LSSVTELGCIPARTSYQTKEFGWVLTDFYDNVIGITNPNLLEPPEFCADAVMDVEAEPRNYLSFYAKEN' A
#
# COMPACT_ATOMS: atom_id res chain seq x y z
N LEU A 1 2.13 15.57 -3.92
CA LEU A 1 1.82 16.59 -2.89
C LEU A 1 1.52 15.87 -1.58
N SER A 2 1.93 16.43 -0.44
CA SER A 2 1.62 15.85 0.89
C SER A 2 1.13 16.94 1.83
N SER A 3 0.14 16.61 2.66
CA SER A 3 -0.32 17.43 3.77
C SER A 3 -0.06 16.70 5.09
N VAL A 4 0.30 17.47 6.10
CA VAL A 4 0.62 17.01 7.45
C VAL A 4 -0.16 17.82 8.47
N THR A 5 -0.29 17.29 9.69
CA THR A 5 -0.83 18.05 10.82
C THR A 5 0.15 19.14 11.26
N GLU A 6 -0.38 20.27 11.75
CA GLU A 6 0.43 21.38 12.27
C GLU A 6 1.29 20.93 13.45
N LEU A 7 0.69 20.19 14.39
CA LEU A 7 1.38 19.63 15.53
C LEU A 7 1.91 18.24 15.17
N GLY A 8 3.21 18.03 15.34
CA GLY A 8 3.85 16.72 15.19
C GLY A 8 4.14 16.29 13.75
N CYS A 9 3.77 17.08 12.73
CA CYS A 9 4.04 16.78 11.33
C CYS A 9 3.54 15.37 10.90
N ILE A 10 2.39 14.94 11.44
CA ILE A 10 1.83 13.60 11.18
C ILE A 10 1.19 13.63 9.79
N PRO A 11 1.43 12.64 8.91
CA PRO A 11 0.84 12.61 7.59
C PRO A 11 -0.69 12.53 7.68
N ALA A 12 -1.37 13.41 6.94
CA ALA A 12 -2.82 13.39 6.79
C ALA A 12 -3.21 12.86 5.40
N ARG A 13 -2.53 13.34 4.35
CA ARG A 13 -2.75 12.89 2.97
C ARG A 13 -1.46 12.95 2.15
N THR A 14 -1.33 12.01 1.23
CA THR A 14 -0.38 12.09 0.11
C THR A 14 -1.12 11.92 -1.20
N SER A 15 -0.66 12.61 -2.23
CA SER A 15 -1.12 12.43 -3.60
C SER A 15 0.07 12.41 -4.55
N TYR A 16 0.05 11.49 -5.50
CA TYR A 16 1.08 11.38 -6.53
C TYR A 16 0.47 10.88 -7.83
N GLN A 17 1.08 11.26 -8.96
CA GLN A 17 0.62 10.85 -10.27
C GLN A 17 1.47 9.68 -10.77
N THR A 18 0.81 8.61 -11.14
CA THR A 18 1.40 7.42 -11.78
C THR A 18 1.03 7.42 -13.26
N LYS A 19 1.81 6.73 -14.10
CA LYS A 19 1.51 6.60 -15.53
C LYS A 19 0.36 5.61 -15.75
N GLU A 20 0.30 4.60 -14.90
CA GLU A 20 -0.56 3.43 -15.01
C GLU A 20 -1.96 3.72 -14.46
N PHE A 21 -2.06 4.48 -13.35
CA PHE A 21 -3.30 4.68 -12.60
C PHE A 21 -3.69 6.15 -12.43
N GLY A 22 -2.95 7.08 -13.02
CA GLY A 22 -3.21 8.52 -12.86
C GLY A 22 -2.95 8.98 -11.43
N TRP A 23 -3.79 9.88 -10.90
CA TRP A 23 -3.65 10.40 -9.54
C TRP A 23 -4.04 9.35 -8.50
N VAL A 24 -3.06 8.93 -7.70
CA VAL A 24 -3.26 8.11 -6.52
C VAL A 24 -3.33 9.04 -5.30
N LEU A 25 -4.37 8.88 -4.50
CA LEU A 25 -4.56 9.57 -3.23
C LEU A 25 -4.48 8.54 -2.10
N THR A 26 -3.80 8.91 -1.02
CA THR A 26 -3.68 8.09 0.18
C THR A 26 -3.98 8.95 1.39
N ASP A 27 -4.98 8.54 2.17
CA ASP A 27 -5.42 9.20 3.39
C ASP A 27 -5.01 8.38 4.60
N PHE A 28 -4.50 9.05 5.64
CA PHE A 28 -3.96 8.41 6.83
C PHE A 28 -4.84 8.75 8.04
N TYR A 29 -5.28 7.70 8.74
CA TYR A 29 -6.11 7.79 9.95
C TYR A 29 -5.51 6.91 11.05
N ASP A 30 -5.84 7.20 12.31
CA ASP A 30 -5.43 6.41 13.49
C ASP A 30 -3.92 6.13 13.56
N ASN A 31 -3.11 7.12 13.19
CA ASN A 31 -1.65 7.02 13.20
C ASN A 31 -1.14 6.74 14.64
N VAL A 32 -0.33 5.69 14.79
CA VAL A 32 0.40 5.36 16.02
C VAL A 32 1.89 5.57 15.80
N ILE A 33 2.56 6.26 16.73
CA ILE A 33 4.01 6.50 16.63
C ILE A 33 4.76 5.22 16.96
N GLY A 34 5.61 4.78 16.03
CA GLY A 34 6.39 3.55 16.14
C GLY A 34 5.63 2.30 15.68
N ILE A 35 6.24 1.13 15.89
CA ILE A 35 5.64 -0.16 15.55
C ILE A 35 5.32 -0.89 16.86
N THR A 36 4.05 -1.11 17.13
CA THR A 36 3.58 -1.73 18.39
C THR A 36 3.88 -3.23 18.45
N ASN A 37 3.87 -3.92 17.30
CA ASN A 37 4.22 -5.33 17.18
C ASN A 37 5.13 -5.56 15.95
N PRO A 38 6.45 -5.70 16.15
CA PRO A 38 7.40 -5.92 15.06
C PRO A 38 7.19 -7.20 14.24
N ASN A 39 6.56 -8.24 14.84
CA ASN A 39 6.33 -9.52 14.16
C ASN A 39 5.36 -9.39 12.97
N LEU A 40 4.61 -8.27 12.88
CA LEU A 40 3.78 -7.98 11.71
C LEU A 40 4.59 -7.68 10.43
N LEU A 41 5.90 -7.46 10.55
CA LEU A 41 6.82 -7.32 9.42
C LEU A 41 7.35 -8.66 8.91
N GLU A 42 7.16 -9.75 9.66
CA GLU A 42 7.54 -11.08 9.22
C GLU A 42 6.53 -11.58 8.17
N PRO A 43 6.97 -11.98 6.97
CA PRO A 43 6.08 -12.55 5.98
C PRO A 43 5.40 -13.82 6.51
N PRO A 44 4.12 -14.06 6.18
CA PRO A 44 3.44 -15.32 6.51
C PRO A 44 4.16 -16.54 5.91
N GLU A 45 4.04 -17.71 6.53
CA GLU A 45 4.69 -18.95 6.03
C GLU A 45 4.31 -19.29 4.58
N PHE A 46 3.09 -19.00 4.16
CA PHE A 46 2.66 -19.25 2.77
C PHE A 46 3.40 -18.38 1.74
N CYS A 47 4.11 -17.34 2.17
CA CYS A 47 4.98 -16.53 1.31
C CYS A 47 6.36 -17.17 1.09
N ALA A 48 6.73 -18.26 1.78
CA ALA A 48 8.09 -18.83 1.72
C ALA A 48 8.54 -19.22 0.31
N ASP A 49 7.62 -19.77 -0.48
CA ASP A 49 7.86 -20.20 -1.86
C ASP A 49 7.28 -19.20 -2.89
N ALA A 50 6.92 -17.98 -2.47
CA ALA A 50 6.34 -17.00 -3.38
C ALA A 50 7.39 -16.54 -4.40
N VAL A 51 7.19 -16.95 -5.66
CA VAL A 51 8.00 -16.48 -6.79
C VAL A 51 7.34 -15.26 -7.39
N MET A 52 8.06 -14.14 -7.43
CA MET A 52 7.64 -12.98 -8.22
C MET A 52 7.82 -13.32 -9.70
N ASP A 53 6.71 -13.46 -10.42
CA ASP A 53 6.74 -13.51 -11.89
C ASP A 53 6.97 -12.10 -12.43
N VAL A 54 8.17 -11.87 -12.97
CA VAL A 54 8.61 -10.56 -13.48
C VAL A 54 7.88 -10.18 -14.78
N GLU A 55 7.32 -11.17 -15.48
CA GLU A 55 6.58 -10.97 -16.74
C GLU A 55 5.06 -10.87 -16.52
N ALA A 56 4.58 -11.10 -15.29
CA ALA A 56 3.15 -11.02 -14.98
C ALA A 56 2.61 -9.59 -15.17
N GLU A 57 1.44 -9.50 -15.81
CA GLU A 57 0.74 -8.21 -15.91
C GLU A 57 0.41 -7.63 -14.53
N PRO A 58 0.50 -6.30 -14.34
CA PRO A 58 0.19 -5.67 -13.07
C PRO A 58 -1.25 -5.96 -12.61
N ARG A 59 -1.40 -6.82 -11.60
CA ARG A 59 -2.70 -7.11 -10.96
C ARG A 59 -2.99 -6.02 -9.93
N ASN A 60 -4.18 -5.43 -9.96
CA ASN A 60 -4.65 -4.50 -8.94
C ASN A 60 -5.83 -5.13 -8.14
N TYR A 61 -6.28 -4.47 -7.07
CA TYR A 61 -7.36 -5.00 -6.23
C TYR A 61 -8.65 -5.30 -7.02
N LEU A 62 -8.95 -4.57 -8.09
CA LEU A 62 -10.12 -4.81 -8.95
C LEU A 62 -9.95 -6.08 -9.79
N SER A 63 -8.72 -6.39 -10.21
CA SER A 63 -8.44 -7.62 -10.96
C SER A 63 -8.69 -8.90 -10.16
N PHE A 64 -8.63 -8.85 -8.82
CA PHE A 64 -9.02 -9.98 -7.96
C PHE A 64 -10.54 -10.25 -7.99
N TYR A 65 -11.37 -9.24 -8.26
CA TYR A 65 -12.83 -9.38 -8.31
C TYR A 65 -13.36 -9.63 -9.72
N ALA A 66 -12.54 -9.41 -10.75
CA ALA A 66 -12.86 -9.81 -12.11
C ALA A 66 -12.78 -11.35 -12.20
N LYS A 67 -13.92 -12.02 -12.05
CA LYS A 67 -14.03 -13.43 -12.45
C LYS A 67 -13.68 -13.54 -13.93
N GLU A 68 -12.65 -14.31 -14.26
CA GLU A 68 -12.46 -14.81 -15.62
C GLU A 68 -13.67 -15.72 -15.93
N ASN A 69 -14.39 -15.39 -17.01
CA ASN A 69 -15.45 -16.23 -17.59
C ASN A 69 -14.84 -17.22 -18.57
#